data_AF-A0AA50E2K7-F1
#
_entry.id   AF-A0AA50E2K7-F1
#
_cell.length_a   1.000
_cell.length_b   1.000
_cell.length_c   1.000
_cell.angle_alpha   90.00
_cell.angle_beta   90.00
_cell.angle_gamma   90.00
#
_symmetry.space_group_name_H-M   'P 1'
#
loop_
_entity.id
_entity.type
_entity.pdbx_description
1 polymer ?
#
loop_
_entity_poly.entity_id
_entity_poly.type
_entity_poly.pdbx_seq_one_letter_code
_entity_poly.pdbx_strand_id
1 'polypeptide(L)' 'MLPIADLLTRYNLKTRQSLYNRINALGLEPTRKGNKVLFGDEAVKLLDQLDEHLAEGGTLNNFVPPLK' A
#
# COMPACT_ATOMS: atom_id res chain seq x y z
N MET A 1 -1.81 11.08 6.91
CA MET A 1 -2.82 10.70 5.89
C MET A 1 -2.36 11.14 4.51
N LEU A 2 -2.04 10.19 3.60
CA LEU A 2 -1.49 10.45 2.27
C LEU A 2 -2.46 10.02 1.16
N PRO A 3 -2.60 10.79 0.05
CA PRO A 3 -3.40 10.37 -1.10
C PRO A 3 -2.67 9.33 -1.96
N ILE A 4 -3.43 8.62 -2.82
CA ILE A 4 -2.88 7.67 -3.81
C ILE A 4 -1.72 8.27 -4.60
N ALA A 5 -1.82 9.53 -5.04
CA ALA A 5 -0.79 10.18 -5.85
C ALA A 5 0.57 10.26 -5.13
N ASP A 6 0.55 10.50 -3.82
CA ASP A 6 1.77 10.60 -3.02
C ASP A 6 2.41 9.22 -2.84
N LEU A 7 1.59 8.19 -2.62
CA LEU A 7 2.04 6.80 -2.54
C LEU A 7 2.59 6.30 -3.88
N LEU A 8 1.98 6.69 -5.00
CA LEU A 8 2.49 6.33 -6.32
C LEU A 8 3.89 6.91 -6.55
N THR A 9 4.11 8.18 -6.18
CA THR A 9 5.42 8.81 -6.27
C THR A 9 6.41 8.16 -5.30
N ARG A 10 6.00 7.90 -4.06
CA ARG A 10 6.85 7.31 -3.01
C ARG A 10 7.38 5.92 -3.37
N TYR A 11 6.51 5.05 -3.89
CA TYR A 11 6.88 3.69 -4.30
C TYR A 11 7.25 3.60 -5.79
N ASN A 12 7.42 4.75 -6.45
CA ASN A 12 7.71 4.87 -7.88
C ASN A 12 6.79 3.99 -8.78
N LEU A 13 5.53 3.87 -8.38
CA LEU A 13 4.52 3.07 -9.05
C LEU A 13 3.95 3.85 -10.24
N LYS A 14 4.07 3.27 -11.44
CA LYS A 14 3.55 3.86 -12.67
C LYS A 14 2.03 3.86 -12.76
N THR A 15 1.36 2.96 -12.03
CA THR A 15 -0.06 2.70 -12.20
C THR A 15 -0.79 2.65 -10.86
N ARG A 16 -1.94 3.35 -10.77
CA ARG A 16 -2.89 3.26 -9.65
C ARG A 16 -3.26 1.81 -9.34
N GLN A 17 -3.40 1.00 -10.38
CA GLN A 17 -3.76 -0.41 -10.27
C GLN A 17 -2.72 -1.23 -9.49
N SER A 18 -1.42 -0.93 -9.64
CA SER A 18 -0.37 -1.58 -8.85
C SER A 18 -0.50 -1.26 -7.36
N LEU A 19 -0.83 -0.02 -7.03
CA LEU A 19 -1.12 0.36 -5.64
C LEU A 19 -2.39 -0.34 -5.13
N TYR A 20 -3.47 -0.37 -5.92
CA TYR A 20 -4.70 -1.08 -5.54
C TYR A 20 -4.47 -2.59 -5.34
N ASN A 21 -3.64 -3.23 -6.16
CA ASN A 21 -3.28 -4.65 -5.94
C ASN A 21 -2.54 -4.85 -4.62
N ARG A 22 -1.61 -3.95 -4.28
CA ARG A 22 -0.90 -3.96 -2.98
C ARG A 22 -1.86 -3.77 -1.82
N ILE A 23 -2.77 -2.80 -1.91
CA ILE A 23 -3.78 -2.52 -0.89
C ILE A 23 -4.73 -3.71 -0.71
N ASN A 24 -5.21 -4.30 -1.80
CA ASN A 24 -6.06 -5.50 -1.76
C ASN A 24 -5.33 -6.70 -1.17
N ALA A 25 -4.06 -6.92 -1.53
CA ALA A 25 -3.24 -7.99 -0.98
C ALA A 25 -3.04 -7.83 0.54
N LEU A 26 -2.95 -6.59 1.02
CA LEU A 26 -2.83 -6.26 2.44
C LEU A 26 -4.17 -6.26 3.19
N GLY A 27 -5.30 -6.43 2.50
CA GLY A 27 -6.63 -6.26 3.09
C GLY A 27 -6.86 -4.86 3.66
N LEU A 28 -6.13 -3.85 3.15
CA LEU A 28 -6.22 -2.49 3.62
C LEU A 28 -7.45 -1.79 3.04
N GLU A 29 -8.21 -1.12 3.90
CA GLU A 29 -9.34 -0.30 3.46
C GLU A 29 -8.93 1.18 3.33
N PRO A 30 -8.86 1.73 2.11
CA PRO A 30 -8.61 3.15 1.92
C PRO A 30 -9.69 4.00 2.57
N THR A 31 -9.30 5.05 3.30
CA THR A 31 -10.27 6.01 3.83
C THR A 31 -10.70 6.96 2.71
N ARG A 32 -11.97 6.87 2.29
CA ARG A 32 -12.53 7.78 1.29
C ARG A 32 -12.98 9.07 1.97
N LYS A 33 -12.28 10.17 1.72
CA LYS A 33 -12.63 11.50 2.22
C LYS A 33 -13.12 12.36 1.05
N GLY A 34 -14.43 12.39 0.87
CA GLY A 34 -15.07 13.04 -0.29
C GLY A 34 -14.70 12.34 -1.60
N ASN A 35 -14.10 13.09 -2.53
CA ASN A 35 -13.69 12.54 -3.83
C ASN A 35 -12.24 12.01 -3.84
N LYS A 36 -11.54 12.04 -2.70
CA LYS A 36 -10.15 11.58 -2.59
C LYS A 36 -10.06 10.35 -1.70
N VAL A 37 -9.20 9.43 -2.10
CA VAL A 37 -8.80 8.28 -1.29
C VAL A 37 -7.54 8.64 -0.53
N LEU A 38 -7.59 8.49 0.80
CA LEU A 38 -6.52 8.81 1.73
C LEU A 38 -6.13 7.55 2.53
N PHE A 39 -4.84 7.41 2.82
CA PHE A 39 -4.27 6.34 3.60
C PHE A 39 -3.73 6.90 4.90
N GLY A 40 -4.18 6.35 6.03
CA GLY A 40 -3.59 6.65 7.33
C GLY A 40 -2.17 6.10 7.46
N ASP A 41 -1.46 6.53 8.49
CA ASP A 41 -0.08 6.10 8.76
C ASP A 41 0.07 4.57 8.88
N GLU A 42 -0.91 3.88 9.46
CA GLU A 42 -0.88 2.40 9.53
C GLU A 42 -0.91 1.74 8.15
N ALA A 43 -1.74 2.25 7.24
CA ALA A 43 -1.80 1.75 5.87
C ALA A 43 -0.49 2.02 5.12
N VAL A 44 0.14 3.18 5.37
CA VAL A 44 1.46 3.51 4.77
C VAL A 44 2.53 2.58 5.32
N LYS A 45 2.57 2.31 6.63
CA LYS A 45 3.53 1.36 7.23
C LYS A 45 3.41 -0.05 6.67
N LEU A 46 2.18 -0.51 6.41
CA LEU A 46 1.95 -1.82 5.81
C LEU A 46 2.37 -1.86 4.34
N LEU A 47 2.13 -0.78 3.60
CA LEU A 47 2.62 -0.64 2.22
C LEU A 47 4.15 -0.58 2.14
N ASP A 48 4.81 0.09 3.09
CA ASP A 48 6.28 0.13 3.21
C ASP A 48 6.84 -1.27 3.43
N GLN A 49 6.32 -2.00 4.42
CA GLN A 49 6.74 -3.39 4.70
C GLN A 49 6.51 -4.31 3.51
N LEU A 50 5.41 -4.13 2.78
CA LEU A 50 5.15 -4.89 1.57
C LEU A 50 6.16 -4.56 0.48
N ASP A 51 6.51 -3.29 0.29
CA ASP A 51 7.51 -2.87 -0.70
C ASP A 51 8.89 -3.43 -0.37
N GLU A 52 9.29 -3.40 0.91
CA GLU A 52 10.50 -4.06 1.40
C GLU A 52 10.46 -5.57 1.13
N HIS A 53 9.36 -6.24 1.47
CA HIS A 53 9.21 -7.68 1.22
C HIS A 53 9.28 -8.03 -0.27
N LEU A 54 8.69 -7.20 -1.15
CA LEU A 54 8.79 -7.35 -2.60
C LEU A 54 10.23 -7.13 -3.08
N ALA A 55 10.96 -6.18 -2.49
CA ALA A 55 12.36 -5.92 -2.80
C ALA A 55 13.27 -7.08 -2.38
N GLU A 56 12.93 -7.79 -1.30
CA GLU A 56 13.61 -9.01 -0.85
C GLU A 56 13.29 -10.25 -1.72
N GLY A 57 12.43 -10.12 -2.74
CA GLY A 57 12.00 -11.23 -3.61
C GLY A 57 10.77 -11.98 -3.10
N GLY A 58 10.11 -11.44 -2.07
CA GLY A 58 8.80 -11.88 -1.62
C GLY A 58 7.69 -11.56 -2.63
N THR A 59 6.50 -12.11 -2.38
CA THR A 59 5.34 -11.89 -3.26
C THR A 59 4.16 -11.33 -2.48
N LEU A 60 3.28 -10.60 -3.17
CA LEU A 60 2.06 -10.01 -2.60
C LEU A 60 1.20 -11.03 -1.82
N ASN A 61 1.13 -12.28 -2.31
CA ASN A 61 0.32 -13.34 -1.71
C ASN A 61 0.96 -13.99 -0.48
N ASN A 62 2.29 -13.87 -0.33
CA ASN A 62 3.03 -14.46 0.78
C ASN A 62 3.40 -13.43 1.85
N PHE A 63 2.96 -12.19 1.68
CA PHE A 63 3.16 -11.15 2.67
C PHE A 63 2.24 -11.41 3.86
N VAL A 64 2.83 -11.95 4.92
CA VAL A 64 2.19 -12.04 6.23
C VAL A 64 2.57 -10.76 6.98
N PRO A 65 1.65 -9.80 7.16
CA PRO A 65 1.95 -8.66 8.02
C PRO A 65 2.35 -9.20 9.39
N PRO A 66 3.42 -8.70 10.02
CA PRO A 66 3.79 -9.13 11.36
C PRO A 66 2.61 -8.81 12.28
N LEU A 67 1.84 -9.86 12.59
CA LEU A 67 0.78 -9.82 13.56
C LEU A 67 1.40 -9.37 14.88
N LYS A 68 0.82 -8.31 15.40
CA LYS A 68 1.13 -7.68 16.68
C LYS A 68 0.97 -8.68 17.83
#